data_AF-A0A960W6E7-F1
#
_entry.id   AF-A0A960W6E7-F1
#
_cell.length_a   1.000
_cell.length_b   1.000
_cell.length_c   1.000
_cell.angle_alpha   90.00
_cell.angle_beta   90.00
_cell.angle_gamma   90.00
#
_symmetry.space_group_name_H-M   'P 1'
#
loop_
_entity.id
_entity.type
_entity.pdbx_description
1 polymer ?
#
loop_
_entity_poly.entity_id
_entity_poly.type
_entity_poly.pdbx_seq_one_letter_code
_entity_poly.pdbx_strand_id
1 'polypeptide(L)'
;MLVKTITRVSIYICFGCVAGMLFTGCAGKDTRSVNKVIEIPFVEVPLDVTIAENFKESVPVTVAVLPFKFTDESLNREVTAYDDDGKLSKEEQRLYARTELRRIFYNMFSTLSYIDVNLTIVDETLAEHGYNDLNRLYQLDPSQFKTMLGADAVIKGELTQAHNFTAGLAAETVIEGTLSLVSTRTGDVLWKANHYEANKGNLLKNSSELLDLIESQVQNANVELTFTRVAEEFSRKLVNSIPDEEQVILSSIISHPAIQEVRMEGAASDTLVFYPGGVITVTMEAEHGMVASFDIGLWKLGIPMLETSPGRYTGSYHVQYNDETADQPIAGKLTNRHGISSVKFVETTRITCKGKYLPAPVQLNGSVRAGTQEISLTWQDTEKQADQFMVFRADNDNPLYQKRAAVSGTSYTDTIDSAEITTCTYQIIAQNNAGTVSLPSEPLTITITKE
;
A
#
# COMPACT_ATOMS: atom_id res chain seq x y z
N MET A 1 -50.76 -20.90 -88.91
CA MET A 1 -50.39 -19.52 -88.54
C MET A 1 -49.38 -19.61 -87.42
N LEU A 2 -48.13 -19.18 -87.69
CA LEU A 2 -47.18 -18.50 -86.79
C LEU A 2 -46.94 -19.09 -85.37
N VAL A 3 -45.74 -19.45 -84.87
CA VAL A 3 -44.33 -19.09 -85.16
C VAL A 3 -43.36 -20.13 -84.55
N LYS A 4 -42.32 -20.45 -85.33
CA LYS A 4 -40.91 -20.92 -85.09
C LYS A 4 -40.59 -21.93 -83.95
N THR A 5 -40.12 -23.17 -84.22
CA THR A 5 -38.75 -23.63 -84.63
C THR A 5 -37.66 -23.23 -83.60
N ILE A 6 -36.78 -24.05 -83.00
CA ILE A 6 -35.83 -25.13 -83.45
C ILE A 6 -35.35 -25.91 -82.18
N THR A 7 -35.45 -27.26 -82.04
CA THR A 7 -34.47 -28.35 -82.41
C THR A 7 -33.20 -28.34 -81.53
N ARG A 8 -32.63 -29.39 -80.88
CA ARG A 8 -32.82 -30.85 -80.76
C ARG A 8 -31.78 -31.44 -79.76
N VAL A 9 -32.13 -32.59 -79.15
CA VAL A 9 -31.39 -33.89 -79.06
C VAL A 9 -30.14 -34.02 -78.18
N SER A 10 -30.36 -34.53 -76.97
CA SER A 10 -30.07 -35.91 -76.50
C SER A 10 -28.93 -36.78 -77.09
N ILE A 11 -28.09 -37.26 -76.15
CA ILE A 11 -27.59 -38.65 -75.98
C ILE A 11 -26.30 -39.06 -76.74
N TYR A 12 -25.18 -39.33 -76.03
CA TYR A 12 -24.67 -40.68 -75.63
C TYR A 12 -23.23 -40.65 -75.06
N ILE A 13 -23.00 -41.46 -74.00
CA ILE A 13 -21.86 -42.38 -73.71
C ILE A 13 -20.40 -41.90 -73.85
N CYS A 14 -19.57 -42.07 -72.80
CA CYS A 14 -18.54 -43.13 -72.78
C CYS A 14 -17.85 -43.33 -71.43
N PHE A 15 -17.75 -44.61 -71.04
CA PHE A 15 -16.95 -45.22 -69.98
C PHE A 15 -15.83 -46.00 -70.69
N GLY A 16 -14.59 -45.97 -70.18
CA GLY A 16 -13.48 -46.82 -70.63
C GLY A 16 -12.13 -46.28 -70.15
N CYS A 17 -11.49 -46.87 -69.13
CA CYS A 17 -10.61 -48.05 -69.15
C CYS A 17 -9.22 -47.80 -69.78
N VAL A 18 -8.18 -48.21 -69.01
CA VAL A 18 -6.93 -48.90 -69.39
C VAL A 18 -5.66 -48.27 -68.81
N ALA A 19 -5.13 -48.98 -67.81
CA ALA A 19 -3.74 -49.39 -67.56
C ALA A 19 -2.55 -48.42 -67.80
N GLY A 20 -1.77 -48.27 -66.73
CA GLY A 20 -0.34 -48.59 -66.78
C GLY A 20 0.61 -47.46 -67.15
N MET A 21 1.23 -46.85 -66.13
CA MET A 21 2.68 -46.59 -66.17
C MET A 21 3.20 -46.42 -64.74
N LEU A 22 3.63 -47.56 -64.18
CA LEU A 22 4.75 -47.60 -63.26
C LEU A 22 5.96 -46.99 -63.99
N PHE A 23 6.34 -45.77 -63.63
CA PHE A 23 7.72 -45.34 -63.76
C PHE A 23 8.29 -45.17 -62.36
N THR A 24 8.89 -46.26 -61.87
CA THR A 24 10.01 -46.17 -60.94
C THR A 24 11.11 -45.37 -61.63
N GLY A 25 11.29 -44.13 -61.18
CA GLY A 25 12.39 -43.27 -61.60
C GLY A 25 12.83 -42.45 -60.40
N CYS A 26 13.68 -43.04 -59.56
CA CYS A 26 14.44 -42.31 -58.57
C CYS A 26 15.22 -41.18 -59.25
N ALA A 27 14.78 -39.95 -59.05
CA ALA A 27 15.59 -38.76 -59.28
C ALA A 27 15.32 -37.83 -58.11
N GLY A 28 16.22 -37.89 -57.13
CA GLY A 28 16.24 -36.96 -56.01
C GLY A 28 16.21 -35.54 -56.54
N LYS A 29 15.14 -34.81 -56.20
CA LYS A 29 15.17 -33.37 -56.13
C LYS A 29 14.89 -33.03 -54.68
N ASP A 30 15.93 -32.51 -54.03
CA ASP A 30 15.88 -31.87 -52.74
C ASP A 30 14.61 -31.00 -52.63
N THR A 31 13.57 -31.52 -51.96
CA THR A 31 12.58 -30.67 -51.33
C THR A 31 13.22 -30.15 -50.04
N ARG A 32 14.18 -29.24 -50.18
CA ARG A 32 14.36 -28.22 -49.15
C ARG A 32 13.08 -27.40 -49.18
N SER A 33 12.12 -27.77 -48.35
CA SER A 33 11.09 -26.84 -47.88
C SER A 33 11.85 -25.73 -47.17
N VAL A 34 12.23 -24.71 -47.93
CA VAL A 34 12.64 -23.44 -47.36
C VAL A 34 11.41 -22.97 -46.62
N ASN A 35 11.42 -23.10 -45.29
CA ASN A 35 10.53 -22.34 -44.41
C ASN A 35 10.91 -20.88 -44.62
N LYS A 36 10.44 -20.30 -45.73
CA LYS A 36 10.59 -18.89 -46.01
C LYS A 36 9.48 -18.25 -45.19
N VAL A 37 9.84 -17.78 -44.00
CA VAL A 37 8.97 -16.91 -43.23
C VAL A 37 8.84 -15.63 -44.06
N ILE A 38 7.72 -15.48 -44.78
CA ILE A 38 7.40 -14.26 -45.50
C ILE A 38 6.74 -13.34 -44.47
N GLU A 39 7.43 -12.26 -44.10
CA GLU A 39 6.87 -11.22 -43.24
C GLU A 39 5.75 -10.49 -44.00
N ILE A 40 4.51 -10.60 -43.52
CA ILE A 40 3.42 -9.75 -43.98
C ILE A 40 3.65 -8.36 -43.37
N PRO A 41 3.79 -7.29 -44.18
CA PRO A 41 4.11 -5.97 -43.68
C PRO A 41 2.93 -5.36 -42.91
N PHE A 42 3.22 -4.73 -41.78
CA PHE A 42 2.26 -3.92 -41.02
C PHE A 42 1.93 -2.61 -41.76
N VAL A 43 0.75 -2.05 -41.50
CA VAL A 43 0.43 -0.68 -41.94
C VAL A 43 1.23 0.30 -41.08
N GLU A 44 2.10 1.11 -41.68
CA GLU A 44 2.77 2.20 -40.96
C GLU A 44 1.76 3.29 -40.62
N VAL A 45 1.36 3.34 -39.34
CA VAL A 45 0.51 4.38 -38.77
C VAL A 45 1.28 5.11 -37.68
N PRO A 46 1.38 6.46 -37.75
CA PRO A 46 2.02 7.24 -36.69
C PRO A 46 1.23 7.11 -35.38
N LEU A 47 1.96 6.87 -34.29
CA LEU A 47 1.40 6.76 -32.96
C LEU A 47 1.04 8.16 -32.43
N ASP A 48 -0.21 8.36 -32.00
CA ASP A 48 -0.68 9.60 -31.37
C ASP A 48 -0.55 9.48 -29.85
N VAL A 49 0.47 10.15 -29.27
CA VAL A 49 0.81 10.06 -27.84
C VAL A 49 0.77 11.44 -27.19
N THR A 50 0.16 11.49 -26.01
CA THR A 50 0.20 12.65 -25.12
C THR A 50 0.78 12.23 -23.77
N ILE A 51 1.78 12.96 -23.28
CA ILE A 51 2.36 12.83 -21.94
C ILE A 51 2.04 14.11 -21.16
N ALA A 52 1.55 13.97 -19.93
CA ALA A 52 1.22 15.12 -19.10
C ALA A 52 2.47 15.90 -18.68
N GLU A 53 2.38 17.23 -18.63
CA GLU A 53 3.52 18.09 -18.24
C GLU A 53 4.00 17.78 -16.81
N ASN A 54 3.08 17.42 -15.92
CA ASN A 54 3.37 17.07 -14.53
C ASN A 54 3.82 15.62 -14.33
N PHE A 55 4.04 14.83 -15.39
CA PHE A 55 4.41 13.41 -15.27
C PHE A 55 5.58 13.18 -14.32
N LYS A 56 6.64 13.98 -14.43
CA LYS A 56 7.86 13.86 -13.60
C LYS A 56 7.63 14.18 -12.12
N GLU A 57 6.65 15.01 -11.81
CA GLU A 57 6.29 15.38 -10.44
C GLU A 57 5.38 14.31 -9.80
N SER A 58 4.76 13.47 -10.62
CA SER A 58 3.80 12.47 -10.21
C SER A 58 4.08 11.08 -10.80
N VAL A 59 5.36 10.70 -10.91
CA VAL A 59 5.74 9.37 -11.44
C VAL A 59 5.12 8.28 -10.55
N PRO A 60 4.25 7.41 -11.09
CA PRO A 60 3.68 6.34 -10.29
C PRO A 60 4.74 5.27 -10.01
N VAL A 61 4.73 4.70 -8.80
CA VAL A 61 5.65 3.61 -8.45
C VAL A 61 4.99 2.26 -8.70
N THR A 62 3.76 2.09 -8.24
CA THR A 62 2.97 0.86 -8.46
C THR A 62 1.87 1.08 -9.49
N VAL A 63 1.79 0.23 -10.51
CA VAL A 63 0.82 0.36 -11.62
C VAL A 63 0.04 -0.94 -11.81
N ALA A 64 -1.29 -0.86 -11.90
CA ALA A 64 -2.14 -2.00 -12.23
C ALA A 64 -2.72 -1.88 -13.65
N VAL A 65 -2.74 -2.98 -14.41
CA VAL A 65 -3.37 -3.03 -15.74
C VAL A 65 -4.80 -3.56 -15.61
N LEU A 66 -5.78 -2.68 -15.80
CA LEU A 66 -7.19 -3.05 -15.68
C LEU A 66 -7.67 -3.90 -16.87
N PRO A 67 -8.75 -4.67 -16.71
CA PRO A 67 -9.47 -5.27 -17.83
C PRO A 67 -9.78 -4.22 -18.92
N PHE A 68 -9.44 -4.49 -20.17
CA PHE A 68 -9.76 -3.60 -21.29
C PHE A 68 -11.24 -3.73 -21.65
N LYS A 69 -11.85 -2.64 -22.12
CA LYS A 69 -13.24 -2.62 -22.59
C LYS A 69 -13.31 -2.15 -24.04
N PHE A 70 -14.37 -2.48 -24.74
CA PHE A 70 -14.77 -1.82 -25.98
C PHE A 70 -15.51 -0.52 -25.68
N THR A 71 -15.42 0.46 -26.58
CA THR A 71 -16.23 1.69 -26.53
C THR A 71 -17.69 1.41 -26.83
N ASP A 72 -17.99 0.43 -27.69
CA ASP A 72 -19.32 -0.15 -27.82
C ASP A 72 -19.61 -1.05 -26.60
N GLU A 73 -20.41 -0.53 -25.68
CA GLU A 73 -20.76 -1.20 -24.42
C GLU A 73 -21.45 -2.56 -24.63
N SER A 74 -22.12 -2.76 -25.78
CA SER A 74 -22.80 -4.03 -26.08
C SER A 74 -21.82 -5.20 -26.25
N LEU A 75 -20.55 -4.88 -26.56
CA LEU A 75 -19.46 -5.83 -26.75
C LEU A 75 -18.70 -6.16 -25.45
N ASN A 76 -19.08 -5.59 -24.31
CA ASN A 76 -18.37 -5.77 -23.04
C ASN A 76 -18.86 -6.94 -22.18
N ARG A 77 -19.92 -7.63 -22.59
CA ARG A 77 -20.49 -8.78 -21.86
C ARG A 77 -19.59 -10.01 -21.93
N GLU A 78 -19.57 -10.82 -20.87
CA GLU A 78 -18.93 -12.14 -20.88
C GLU A 78 -19.71 -13.10 -21.79
N VAL A 79 -18.98 -13.89 -22.59
CA VAL A 79 -19.57 -14.90 -23.48
C VAL A 79 -19.74 -16.20 -22.68
N THR A 80 -20.98 -16.73 -22.62
CA THR A 80 -21.34 -17.88 -21.77
C THR A 80 -21.57 -19.19 -22.55
N ALA A 81 -21.31 -19.25 -23.86
CA ALA A 81 -21.54 -20.45 -24.68
C ALA A 81 -20.52 -20.56 -25.81
N TYR A 82 -20.04 -21.80 -26.03
CA TYR A 82 -19.14 -22.18 -27.11
C TYR A 82 -19.95 -22.61 -28.33
N ASP A 83 -19.59 -22.15 -29.53
CA ASP A 83 -20.15 -22.69 -30.77
C ASP A 83 -19.66 -24.14 -31.01
N ASP A 84 -20.58 -25.06 -31.32
CA ASP A 84 -20.38 -26.51 -31.51
C ASP A 84 -19.44 -26.88 -32.70
N ASP A 85 -19.05 -25.90 -33.52
CA ASP A 85 -18.30 -26.10 -34.78
C ASP A 85 -16.78 -25.97 -34.63
N GLY A 86 -16.25 -25.76 -33.42
CA GLY A 86 -14.81 -25.62 -33.16
C GLY A 86 -14.18 -24.37 -33.79
N LYS A 87 -14.99 -23.38 -34.19
CA LYS A 87 -14.57 -22.05 -34.64
C LYS A 87 -15.19 -21.00 -33.72
N LEU A 88 -14.36 -20.04 -33.28
CA LEU A 88 -14.82 -18.89 -32.51
C LEU A 88 -15.83 -18.06 -33.32
N SER A 89 -17.01 -17.82 -32.77
CA SER A 89 -17.97 -16.82 -33.24
C SER A 89 -17.34 -15.42 -33.28
N LYS A 90 -17.93 -14.48 -34.01
CA LYS A 90 -17.41 -13.11 -34.07
C LYS A 90 -17.34 -12.42 -32.70
N GLU A 91 -18.22 -12.79 -31.77
CA GLU A 91 -18.22 -12.26 -30.41
C GLU A 91 -17.09 -12.89 -29.57
N GLU A 92 -16.90 -14.21 -29.66
CA GLU A 92 -15.79 -14.89 -28.99
C GLU A 92 -14.42 -14.43 -29.50
N GLN A 93 -14.29 -14.17 -30.81
CA GLN A 93 -13.05 -13.62 -31.39
C GLN A 93 -12.71 -12.24 -30.81
N ARG A 94 -13.71 -11.38 -30.59
CA ARG A 94 -13.53 -10.06 -29.96
C ARG A 94 -13.12 -10.20 -28.50
N LEU A 95 -13.77 -11.10 -27.77
CA LEU A 95 -13.43 -11.39 -26.37
C LEU A 95 -11.98 -11.90 -26.26
N TYR A 96 -11.59 -12.86 -27.11
CA TYR A 96 -10.23 -13.36 -27.21
C TYR A 96 -9.26 -12.20 -27.50
N ALA A 97 -9.51 -11.41 -28.55
CA ALA A 97 -8.62 -10.31 -28.94
C ALA A 97 -8.41 -9.29 -27.81
N ARG A 98 -9.47 -8.94 -27.07
CA ARG A 98 -9.41 -8.01 -25.94
C ARG A 98 -8.59 -8.56 -24.77
N THR A 99 -8.87 -9.81 -24.36
CA THR A 99 -8.18 -10.46 -23.24
C THR A 99 -6.71 -10.70 -23.57
N GLU A 100 -6.45 -11.16 -24.80
CA GLU A 100 -5.10 -11.45 -25.27
C GLU A 100 -4.26 -10.18 -25.44
N LEU A 101 -4.86 -9.11 -25.96
CA LEU A 101 -4.20 -7.79 -26.02
C LEU A 101 -3.79 -7.29 -24.63
N ARG A 102 -4.68 -7.38 -23.63
CA ARG A 102 -4.35 -6.99 -22.24
C ARG A 102 -3.19 -7.82 -21.70
N ARG A 103 -3.21 -9.14 -21.92
CA ARG A 103 -2.16 -10.06 -21.46
C ARG A 103 -0.82 -9.75 -22.09
N ILE A 104 -0.78 -9.58 -23.41
CA ILE A 104 0.45 -9.24 -24.15
C ILE A 104 0.97 -7.87 -23.72
N PHE A 105 0.09 -6.87 -23.64
CA PHE A 105 0.45 -5.53 -23.18
C PHE A 105 1.07 -5.58 -21.77
N TYR A 106 0.43 -6.28 -20.82
CA TYR A 106 0.93 -6.41 -19.45
C TYR A 106 2.32 -7.05 -19.41
N ASN A 107 2.55 -8.14 -20.14
CA ASN A 107 3.84 -8.82 -20.16
C ASN A 107 4.98 -7.93 -20.69
N MET A 108 4.67 -7.03 -21.63
CA MET A 108 5.64 -6.07 -22.15
C MET A 108 5.79 -4.87 -21.20
N PHE A 109 4.69 -4.40 -20.60
CA PHE A 109 4.70 -3.33 -19.61
C PHE A 109 5.51 -3.72 -18.36
N SER A 110 5.44 -4.97 -17.92
CA SER A 110 6.19 -5.48 -16.75
C SER A 110 7.70 -5.51 -16.95
N THR A 111 8.21 -5.16 -18.14
CA THR A 111 9.66 -4.97 -18.36
C THR A 111 10.11 -3.54 -18.07
N LEU A 112 9.19 -2.60 -17.88
CA LEU A 112 9.49 -1.23 -17.44
C LEU A 112 9.82 -1.23 -15.94
N SER A 113 10.37 -0.12 -15.42
CA SER A 113 10.86 -0.04 -14.03
C SER A 113 9.76 0.08 -12.96
N TYR A 114 8.49 0.09 -13.35
CA TYR A 114 7.34 0.16 -12.45
C TYR A 114 7.17 -1.14 -11.65
N ILE A 115 6.63 -1.03 -10.43
CA ILE A 115 6.12 -2.20 -9.70
C ILE A 115 4.73 -2.52 -10.26
N ASP A 116 4.60 -3.58 -11.03
CA ASP A 116 3.31 -3.99 -11.58
C ASP A 116 2.49 -4.83 -10.57
N VAL A 117 1.17 -4.68 -10.64
CA VAL A 117 0.24 -5.57 -9.92
C VAL A 117 -0.12 -6.74 -10.83
N ASN A 118 0.11 -7.97 -10.36
CA ASN A 118 -0.15 -9.18 -11.13
C ASN A 118 -1.61 -9.24 -11.62
N LEU A 119 -1.82 -9.62 -12.89
CA LEU A 119 -3.16 -9.65 -13.51
C LEU A 119 -4.17 -10.50 -12.73
N THR A 120 -3.75 -11.67 -12.22
CA THR A 120 -4.63 -12.54 -11.44
C THR A 120 -5.09 -11.84 -10.17
N ILE A 121 -4.18 -11.15 -9.47
CA ILE A 121 -4.51 -10.38 -8.25
C ILE A 121 -5.49 -9.25 -8.60
N VAL A 122 -5.27 -8.55 -9.73
CA VAL A 122 -6.19 -7.50 -10.18
C VAL A 122 -7.59 -8.08 -10.40
N ASP A 123 -7.69 -9.17 -11.14
CA ASP A 123 -8.98 -9.76 -11.52
C ASP A 123 -9.73 -10.33 -10.32
N GLU A 124 -9.04 -11.07 -9.43
CA GLU A 124 -9.61 -11.59 -8.19
C GLU A 124 -10.09 -10.46 -7.27
N THR A 125 -9.26 -9.44 -7.06
CA THR A 125 -9.62 -8.30 -6.20
C THR A 125 -10.83 -7.55 -6.73
N LEU A 126 -10.90 -7.28 -8.04
CA LEU A 126 -12.04 -6.60 -8.65
C LEU A 126 -13.31 -7.45 -8.54
N ALA A 127 -13.20 -8.77 -8.75
CA ALA A 127 -14.33 -9.69 -8.64
C ALA A 127 -14.87 -9.78 -7.19
N GLU A 128 -13.99 -9.85 -6.19
CA GLU A 128 -14.35 -9.83 -4.77
C GLU A 128 -15.12 -8.56 -4.37
N HIS A 129 -14.79 -7.43 -4.99
CA HIS A 129 -15.47 -6.14 -4.79
C HIS A 129 -16.71 -5.96 -5.69
N GLY A 130 -17.08 -6.98 -6.48
CA GLY A 130 -18.27 -6.98 -7.33
C GLY A 130 -18.14 -6.20 -8.64
N TYR A 131 -16.92 -5.97 -9.12
CA TYR A 131 -16.62 -5.23 -10.35
C TYR A 131 -16.33 -6.13 -11.56
N ASN A 132 -17.23 -7.08 -11.81
CA ASN A 132 -17.17 -7.96 -13.00
C ASN A 132 -17.71 -7.27 -14.28
N ASP A 133 -18.47 -6.18 -14.12
CA ASP A 133 -18.98 -5.38 -15.23
C ASP A 133 -17.95 -4.30 -15.60
N LEU A 134 -17.40 -4.38 -16.81
CA LEU A 134 -16.39 -3.45 -17.31
C LEU A 134 -16.90 -2.02 -17.47
N ASN A 135 -18.17 -1.83 -17.82
CA ASN A 135 -18.76 -0.50 -17.97
C ASN A 135 -18.85 0.18 -16.59
N ARG A 136 -19.27 -0.58 -15.57
CA ARG A 136 -19.30 -0.11 -14.18
C ARG A 136 -17.89 0.14 -13.62
N LEU A 137 -16.94 -0.76 -13.90
CA LEU A 137 -15.54 -0.64 -13.47
C LEU A 137 -14.92 0.69 -13.93
N TYR A 138 -15.17 1.11 -15.17
CA TYR A 138 -14.58 2.33 -15.72
C TYR A 138 -15.19 3.63 -15.18
N GLN A 139 -16.34 3.55 -14.51
CA GLN A 139 -17.00 4.67 -13.84
C GLN A 139 -16.50 4.90 -12.41
N LEU A 140 -15.65 4.03 -11.88
CA LEU A 140 -15.11 4.17 -10.53
C LEU A 140 -14.20 5.38 -10.41
N ASP A 141 -14.24 5.98 -9.21
CA ASP A 141 -13.32 7.03 -8.85
C ASP A 141 -11.89 6.45 -8.79
N PRO A 142 -10.88 7.10 -9.39
CA PRO A 142 -9.52 6.60 -9.42
C PRO A 142 -8.94 6.25 -8.04
N SER A 143 -9.35 6.93 -6.97
CA SER A 143 -8.88 6.66 -5.60
C SER A 143 -9.29 5.29 -5.09
N GLN A 144 -10.38 4.72 -5.60
CA GLN A 144 -10.84 3.39 -5.19
C GLN A 144 -9.85 2.30 -5.63
N PHE A 145 -9.16 2.48 -6.77
CA PHE A 145 -8.12 1.55 -7.21
C PHE A 145 -6.88 1.60 -6.31
N LYS A 146 -6.59 2.75 -5.68
CA LYS A 146 -5.51 2.82 -4.69
C LYS A 146 -5.82 1.95 -3.48
N THR A 147 -7.06 2.01 -2.98
CA THR A 147 -7.51 1.25 -1.83
C THR A 147 -7.59 -0.24 -2.12
N MET A 148 -8.16 -0.63 -3.27
CA MET A 148 -8.35 -2.03 -3.62
C MET A 148 -7.05 -2.71 -4.07
N LEU A 149 -6.28 -2.07 -4.95
CA LEU A 149 -5.14 -2.69 -5.65
C LEU A 149 -3.78 -2.21 -5.13
N GLY A 150 -3.73 -1.24 -4.22
CA GLY A 150 -2.49 -0.61 -3.78
C GLY A 150 -1.79 0.25 -4.86
N ALA A 151 -2.37 0.37 -6.06
CA ALA A 151 -1.74 0.99 -7.21
C ALA A 151 -1.76 2.53 -7.16
N ASP A 152 -0.63 3.18 -7.48
CA ASP A 152 -0.51 4.64 -7.62
C ASP A 152 -1.08 5.18 -8.94
N ALA A 153 -1.14 4.30 -9.95
CA ALA A 153 -1.79 4.57 -11.22
C ALA A 153 -2.38 3.28 -11.78
N VAL A 154 -3.30 3.43 -12.73
CA VAL A 154 -3.90 2.31 -13.47
C VAL A 154 -3.76 2.53 -14.97
N ILE A 155 -3.49 1.46 -15.72
CA ILE A 155 -3.65 1.44 -17.16
C ILE A 155 -5.11 1.09 -17.48
N LYS A 156 -5.79 1.98 -18.19
CA LYS A 156 -7.13 1.79 -18.77
C LYS A 156 -6.99 1.60 -20.29
N GLY A 157 -7.73 0.65 -20.85
CA GLY A 157 -7.75 0.36 -22.29
C GLY A 157 -9.18 0.37 -22.85
N GLU A 158 -9.43 1.25 -23.82
CA GLU A 158 -10.71 1.41 -24.50
C GLU A 158 -10.56 1.13 -25.99
N LEU A 159 -11.00 -0.04 -26.44
CA LEU A 159 -10.90 -0.51 -27.81
C LEU A 159 -12.08 0.01 -28.64
N THR A 160 -11.80 0.65 -29.78
CA THR A 160 -12.83 1.04 -30.75
C THR A 160 -13.19 -0.11 -31.67
N GLN A 161 -12.21 -0.94 -32.05
CA GLN A 161 -12.43 -2.15 -32.81
C GLN A 161 -11.33 -3.19 -32.58
N ALA A 162 -11.72 -4.46 -32.60
CA ALA A 162 -10.82 -5.59 -32.71
C ALA A 162 -11.52 -6.68 -33.54
N HIS A 163 -11.09 -6.87 -34.79
CA HIS A 163 -11.73 -7.84 -35.67
C HIS A 163 -10.74 -8.45 -36.66
N ASN A 164 -11.04 -9.68 -37.07
CA ASN A 164 -10.38 -10.37 -38.17
C ASN A 164 -11.39 -10.52 -39.32
N PHE A 165 -10.99 -10.09 -40.51
CA PHE A 165 -11.80 -10.13 -41.72
C PHE A 165 -11.08 -10.96 -42.78
N THR A 166 -11.80 -11.93 -43.37
CA THR A 166 -11.34 -12.71 -44.52
C THR A 166 -12.48 -12.80 -45.53
N ALA A 167 -12.30 -12.22 -46.72
CA ALA A 167 -13.27 -12.34 -47.81
C ALA A 167 -12.60 -12.22 -49.19
N GLY A 168 -12.84 -13.21 -50.07
CA GLY A 168 -12.31 -13.20 -51.43
C GLY A 168 -10.79 -13.03 -51.45
N LEU A 169 -10.30 -11.95 -52.05
CA LEU A 169 -8.87 -11.64 -52.16
C LEU A 169 -8.30 -10.80 -50.99
N ALA A 170 -9.10 -10.49 -49.97
CA ALA A 170 -8.71 -9.61 -48.87
C ALA A 170 -8.71 -10.35 -47.53
N ALA A 171 -7.63 -10.17 -46.78
CA ALA A 171 -7.43 -10.70 -45.44
C ALA A 171 -6.81 -9.59 -44.57
N GLU A 172 -7.51 -9.17 -43.52
CA GLU A 172 -7.08 -8.09 -42.62
C GLU A 172 -7.46 -8.40 -41.17
N THR A 173 -6.52 -8.19 -40.25
CA THR A 173 -6.80 -8.15 -38.81
C THR A 173 -6.44 -6.79 -38.25
N VAL A 174 -7.35 -6.20 -37.48
CA VAL A 174 -7.24 -4.83 -36.95
C VAL A 174 -7.45 -4.82 -35.45
N ILE A 175 -6.64 -4.02 -34.76
CA ILE A 175 -6.86 -3.55 -33.40
C ILE A 175 -6.74 -2.02 -33.39
N GLU A 176 -7.74 -1.35 -32.84
CA GLU A 176 -7.72 0.10 -32.65
C GLU A 176 -8.28 0.43 -31.27
N GLY A 177 -7.64 1.38 -30.60
CA GLY A 177 -8.09 1.84 -29.30
C GLY A 177 -7.20 2.88 -28.66
N THR A 178 -7.62 3.28 -27.47
CA THR A 178 -6.94 4.24 -26.61
C THR A 178 -6.50 3.55 -25.34
N LEU A 179 -5.21 3.64 -25.00
CA LEU A 179 -4.71 3.30 -23.68
C LEU A 179 -4.33 4.57 -22.92
N SER A 180 -4.55 4.56 -21.61
CA SER A 180 -4.22 5.67 -20.73
C SER A 180 -3.70 5.20 -19.39
N LEU A 181 -2.66 5.87 -18.90
CA LEU A 181 -2.13 5.73 -17.55
C LEU A 181 -2.73 6.83 -16.68
N VAL A 182 -3.52 6.46 -15.70
CA VAL A 182 -4.31 7.39 -14.87
C VAL A 182 -3.85 7.33 -13.42
N SER A 183 -3.51 8.47 -12.83
CA SER A 183 -3.15 8.54 -11.40
C SER A 183 -4.36 8.18 -10.54
N THR A 184 -4.18 7.26 -9.58
CA THR A 184 -5.22 6.94 -8.60
C THR A 184 -5.34 8.01 -7.51
N ARG A 185 -4.33 8.88 -7.37
CA ARG A 185 -4.33 9.96 -6.38
C ARG A 185 -5.09 11.19 -6.85
N THR A 186 -4.82 11.65 -8.07
CA THR A 186 -5.39 12.90 -8.60
C THR A 186 -6.47 12.68 -9.65
N GLY A 187 -6.51 11.49 -10.28
CA GLY A 187 -7.34 11.21 -11.44
C GLY A 187 -6.78 11.76 -12.76
N ASP A 188 -5.60 12.38 -12.74
CA ASP A 188 -4.97 12.92 -13.95
C ASP A 188 -4.54 11.80 -14.90
N VAL A 189 -4.69 12.05 -16.19
CA VAL A 189 -4.16 11.18 -17.25
C VAL A 189 -2.71 11.55 -17.49
N LEU A 190 -1.79 10.72 -17.01
CA LEU A 190 -0.34 10.94 -17.04
C LEU A 190 0.27 10.62 -18.42
N TRP A 191 -0.26 9.59 -19.08
CA TRP A 191 0.10 9.20 -20.44
C TRP A 191 -1.16 8.70 -21.16
N LYS A 192 -1.29 9.01 -22.44
CA LYS A 192 -2.38 8.56 -23.29
C LYS A 192 -1.85 8.29 -24.69
N ALA A 193 -2.23 7.16 -25.27
CA ALA A 193 -1.94 6.84 -26.66
C ALA A 193 -3.20 6.38 -27.39
N ASN A 194 -3.46 6.96 -28.55
CA ASN A 194 -4.43 6.46 -29.52
C ASN A 194 -3.66 5.72 -30.61
N HIS A 195 -4.06 4.49 -30.92
CA HIS A 195 -3.33 3.69 -31.89
C HIS A 195 -4.23 2.80 -32.72
N TYR A 196 -3.80 2.60 -33.95
CA TYR A 196 -4.36 1.67 -34.91
C TYR A 196 -3.23 0.75 -35.37
N GLU A 197 -3.46 -0.55 -35.27
CA GLU A 197 -2.56 -1.55 -35.82
C GLU A 197 -3.34 -2.51 -36.70
N ALA A 198 -2.82 -2.76 -37.90
CA ALA A 198 -3.42 -3.72 -38.81
C ALA A 198 -2.36 -4.55 -39.52
N ASN A 199 -2.63 -5.85 -39.60
CA ASN A 199 -1.94 -6.76 -40.48
C ASN A 199 -2.77 -6.90 -41.77
N LYS A 200 -2.30 -6.27 -42.85
CA LYS A 200 -2.91 -6.33 -44.18
C LYS A 200 -2.04 -7.19 -45.08
N GLY A 201 -2.60 -8.28 -45.62
CA GLY A 201 -1.97 -8.97 -46.75
C GLY A 201 -1.88 -8.04 -47.96
N ASN A 202 -0.74 -7.42 -48.21
CA ASN A 202 -0.61 -6.48 -49.32
C ASN A 202 -0.58 -7.24 -50.65
N LEU A 203 -1.60 -6.99 -51.47
CA LEU A 203 -1.61 -7.23 -52.90
C LEU A 203 -0.68 -6.18 -53.56
N LEU A 204 0.14 -6.61 -54.53
CA LEU A 204 0.89 -5.77 -55.49
C LEU A 204 2.29 -5.27 -55.09
N LYS A 205 3.24 -6.14 -54.73
CA LYS A 205 4.67 -5.79 -54.92
C LYS A 205 5.57 -6.79 -55.66
N ASN A 206 5.33 -8.11 -55.72
CA ASN A 206 6.21 -9.04 -56.45
C ASN A 206 5.49 -10.30 -57.01
N SER A 207 6.12 -10.96 -57.99
CA SER A 207 5.58 -11.94 -58.95
C SER A 207 5.19 -13.35 -58.46
N SER A 208 4.83 -13.56 -57.18
CA SER A 208 4.33 -14.85 -56.63
C SER A 208 2.86 -14.79 -56.18
N GLU A 209 2.02 -14.17 -57.01
CA GLU A 209 0.71 -13.58 -56.68
C GLU A 209 -0.36 -14.55 -56.14
N LEU A 210 -0.31 -15.85 -56.46
CA LEU A 210 -1.28 -16.84 -55.96
C LEU A 210 -0.84 -17.50 -54.65
N LEU A 211 0.47 -17.62 -54.40
CA LEU A 211 0.96 -18.28 -53.18
C LEU A 211 0.76 -17.39 -51.95
N ASP A 212 1.10 -16.10 -52.06
CA ASP A 212 0.98 -15.11 -50.98
C ASP A 212 -0.51 -14.91 -50.58
N LEU A 213 -1.41 -15.03 -51.56
CA LEU A 213 -2.85 -14.97 -51.35
C LEU A 213 -3.38 -16.20 -50.57
N ILE A 214 -2.96 -17.40 -50.98
CA ILE A 214 -3.35 -18.64 -50.28
C ILE A 214 -2.79 -18.63 -48.86
N GLU A 215 -1.54 -18.20 -48.69
CA GLU A 215 -0.87 -18.17 -47.39
C GLU A 215 -1.49 -17.14 -46.44
N SER A 216 -1.83 -15.94 -46.92
CA SER A 216 -2.54 -14.92 -46.10
C SER A 216 -3.94 -15.39 -45.70
N GLN A 217 -4.66 -16.11 -46.56
CA GLN A 217 -5.94 -16.74 -46.20
C GLN A 217 -5.78 -17.85 -45.16
N VAL A 218 -4.74 -18.68 -45.27
CA VAL A 218 -4.44 -19.74 -44.30
C VAL A 218 -4.00 -19.17 -42.95
N GLN A 219 -3.18 -18.12 -42.94
CA GLN A 219 -2.77 -17.43 -41.71
C GLN A 219 -3.95 -16.71 -41.05
N ASN A 220 -4.75 -15.94 -41.79
CA ASN A 220 -5.94 -15.29 -41.22
C ASN A 220 -7.06 -16.26 -40.85
N ALA A 221 -7.09 -17.48 -41.39
CA ALA A 221 -7.96 -18.53 -40.89
C ALA A 221 -7.57 -18.96 -39.47
N ASN A 222 -6.29 -18.81 -39.08
CA ASN A 222 -5.84 -18.96 -37.70
C ASN A 222 -5.96 -17.62 -36.95
N VAL A 223 -7.21 -17.31 -36.59
CA VAL A 223 -7.62 -16.06 -35.93
C VAL A 223 -6.73 -15.72 -34.73
N GLU A 224 -6.43 -16.72 -33.89
CA GLU A 224 -5.63 -16.55 -32.67
C GLU A 224 -4.22 -16.05 -32.99
N LEU A 225 -3.52 -16.71 -33.92
CA LEU A 225 -2.15 -16.35 -34.31
C LEU A 225 -2.08 -14.94 -34.91
N THR A 226 -3.00 -14.58 -35.81
CA THR A 226 -2.97 -13.25 -36.43
C THR A 226 -3.30 -12.15 -35.41
N PHE A 227 -4.25 -12.38 -34.49
CA PHE A 227 -4.50 -11.43 -33.41
C PHE A 227 -3.31 -11.26 -32.48
N THR A 228 -2.66 -12.35 -32.05
CA THR A 228 -1.46 -12.28 -31.21
C THR A 228 -0.39 -11.40 -31.86
N ARG A 229 -0.11 -11.57 -33.16
CA ARG A 229 0.87 -10.74 -33.88
C ARG A 229 0.50 -9.25 -33.92
N VAL A 230 -0.76 -8.93 -34.21
CA VAL A 230 -1.23 -7.53 -34.23
C VAL A 230 -1.19 -6.93 -32.82
N ALA A 231 -1.56 -7.70 -31.81
CA ALA A 231 -1.52 -7.29 -30.41
C ALA A 231 -0.09 -7.07 -29.90
N GLU A 232 0.88 -7.89 -30.32
CA GLU A 232 2.31 -7.70 -30.02
C GLU A 232 2.85 -6.39 -30.61
N GLU A 233 2.59 -6.11 -31.88
CA GLU A 233 2.99 -4.84 -32.51
C GLU A 233 2.35 -3.63 -31.84
N PHE A 234 1.03 -3.70 -31.63
CA PHE A 234 0.26 -2.67 -30.93
C PHE A 234 0.88 -2.41 -29.55
N SER A 235 1.06 -3.47 -28.75
CA SER A 235 1.59 -3.37 -27.40
C SER A 235 3.03 -2.85 -27.39
N ARG A 236 3.88 -3.31 -28.30
CA ARG A 236 5.28 -2.85 -28.38
C ARG A 236 5.38 -1.36 -28.63
N LYS A 237 4.64 -0.84 -29.62
CA LYS A 237 4.67 0.58 -29.96
C LYS A 237 4.17 1.44 -28.79
N LEU A 238 3.11 0.99 -28.11
CA LEU A 238 2.56 1.71 -26.97
C LEU A 238 3.51 1.69 -25.77
N VAL A 239 4.00 0.52 -25.36
CA VAL A 239 4.91 0.38 -24.21
C VAL A 239 6.18 1.21 -24.42
N ASN A 240 6.74 1.22 -25.64
CA ASN A 240 7.90 2.05 -25.97
C ASN A 240 7.64 3.57 -25.86
N SER A 241 6.39 4.00 -25.82
CA SER A 241 6.01 5.41 -25.67
C SER A 241 5.68 5.80 -24.22
N ILE A 242 5.56 4.83 -23.32
CA ILE A 242 5.35 5.08 -21.90
C ILE A 242 6.70 5.56 -21.33
N PRO A 243 6.75 6.71 -20.65
CA PRO A 243 7.99 7.14 -20.00
C PRO A 243 8.44 6.11 -18.96
N ASP A 244 9.73 5.77 -18.93
CA ASP A 244 10.31 4.86 -17.94
C ASP A 244 11.41 5.60 -17.16
N GLU A 245 11.04 6.20 -16.04
CA GLU A 245 11.91 7.08 -15.24
C GLU A 245 12.60 6.27 -14.11
N GLU A 246 13.41 5.27 -14.47
CA GLU A 246 14.04 4.31 -13.54
C GLU A 246 14.69 4.98 -12.32
N GLN A 247 15.47 6.05 -12.51
CA GLN A 247 16.13 6.75 -11.41
C GLN A 247 15.13 7.44 -10.46
N VAL A 248 14.02 7.96 -10.98
CA VAL A 248 12.95 8.58 -10.18
C VAL A 248 12.18 7.52 -9.41
N ILE A 249 11.92 6.36 -10.02
CA ILE A 249 11.23 5.24 -9.38
C ILE A 249 12.09 4.64 -8.27
N LEU A 250 13.39 4.38 -8.52
CA LEU A 250 14.33 3.88 -7.53
C LEU A 250 14.51 4.84 -6.36
N SER A 251 14.61 6.15 -6.63
CA SER A 251 14.66 7.15 -5.55
C SER A 251 13.37 7.25 -4.77
N SER A 252 12.21 7.07 -5.40
CA SER A 252 10.91 7.00 -4.70
C SER A 252 10.81 5.77 -3.80
N ILE A 253 11.31 4.61 -4.27
CA ILE A 253 11.35 3.38 -3.48
C ILE A 253 12.32 3.52 -2.31
N ILE A 254 13.50 4.11 -2.50
CA ILE A 254 14.59 4.18 -1.49
C ILE A 254 14.54 5.46 -0.63
N SER A 255 13.61 6.38 -0.93
CA SER A 255 13.47 7.63 -0.18
C SER A 255 13.20 7.35 1.29
N HIS A 256 14.14 7.81 2.12
CA HIS A 256 14.00 7.76 3.57
C HIS A 256 13.00 8.83 3.99
N PRO A 257 11.97 8.50 4.77
CA PRO A 257 11.00 9.49 5.27
C PRO A 257 11.70 10.68 5.94
N ALA A 258 11.34 11.92 5.61
CA ALA A 258 11.93 13.06 6.28
C ALA A 258 11.34 13.26 7.69
N ILE A 259 12.21 13.22 8.71
CA ILE A 259 11.87 13.62 10.08
C ILE A 259 12.50 14.99 10.35
N GLN A 260 11.64 16.00 10.48
CA GLN A 260 12.08 17.37 10.74
C GLN A 260 12.55 17.51 12.19
N GLU A 261 11.78 17.00 13.15
CA GLU A 261 12.11 17.11 14.57
C GLU A 261 11.43 16.04 15.43
N VAL A 262 12.08 15.67 16.53
CA VAL A 262 11.49 14.87 17.60
C VAL A 262 11.70 15.62 18.91
N ARG A 263 10.61 15.86 19.64
CA ARG A 263 10.60 16.56 20.93
C ARG A 263 9.95 15.69 21.99
N MET A 264 10.42 15.84 23.21
CA MET A 264 9.78 15.30 24.40
C MET A 264 9.18 16.45 25.20
N GLU A 265 7.99 16.25 25.76
CA GLU A 265 7.40 17.21 26.70
C GLU A 265 8.24 17.30 27.98
N GLY A 266 8.53 18.52 28.44
CA GLY A 266 9.41 18.74 29.60
C GLY A 266 10.90 18.50 29.31
N ALA A 267 11.29 18.32 28.04
CA ALA A 267 12.68 18.16 27.64
C ALA A 267 13.59 19.25 28.22
N ALA A 268 14.67 18.81 28.86
CA ALA A 268 15.72 19.65 29.42
C ALA A 268 17.09 19.09 29.01
N SER A 269 18.15 19.86 29.23
CA SER A 269 19.54 19.44 28.99
C SER A 269 20.07 18.42 30.01
N ASP A 270 19.19 17.81 30.80
CA ASP A 270 19.51 16.87 31.89
C ASP A 270 18.61 15.63 31.83
N THR A 271 18.89 14.66 32.70
CA THR A 271 18.13 13.42 32.84
C THR A 271 16.81 13.67 33.56
N LEU A 272 15.71 13.31 32.91
CA LEU A 272 14.38 13.31 33.52
C LEU A 272 14.12 11.96 34.20
N VAL A 273 13.64 12.04 35.44
CA VAL A 273 13.32 10.86 36.26
C VAL A 273 11.81 10.68 36.33
N PHE A 274 11.34 9.48 36.03
CA PHE A 274 9.93 9.10 36.10
C PHE A 274 9.69 7.96 37.09
N TYR A 275 8.53 8.00 37.73
CA TYR A 275 8.04 6.98 38.65
C TYR A 275 6.78 6.31 38.11
N PRO A 276 6.35 5.16 38.67
CA PRO A 276 5.11 4.51 38.24
C PRO A 276 3.91 5.47 38.25
N GLY A 277 3.23 5.53 37.11
CA GLY A 277 2.13 6.47 36.83
C GLY A 277 2.55 7.72 36.05
N GLY A 278 3.84 8.04 35.99
CA GLY A 278 4.36 9.13 35.16
C GLY A 278 4.14 8.87 33.68
N VAL A 279 3.99 9.93 32.88
CA VAL A 279 3.74 9.85 31.44
C VAL A 279 4.87 10.50 30.67
N ILE A 280 5.46 9.74 29.76
CA ILE A 280 6.48 10.21 28.82
C ILE A 280 5.76 10.53 27.51
N THR A 281 5.65 11.82 27.18
CA THR A 281 5.01 12.28 25.93
C THR A 281 6.06 12.68 24.91
N VAL A 282 5.97 12.13 23.70
CA VAL A 282 6.88 12.42 22.58
C VAL A 282 6.06 12.92 21.40
N THR A 283 6.51 14.01 20.79
CA THR A 283 5.94 14.59 19.58
C THR A 283 6.98 14.59 18.46
N MET A 284 6.56 14.26 17.24
CA MET A 284 7.42 14.23 16.07
C MET A 284 6.79 15.04 14.93
N GLU A 285 7.58 15.93 14.33
CA GLU A 285 7.24 16.68 13.12
C GLU A 285 7.97 16.03 11.93
N ALA A 286 7.21 15.53 10.96
CA ALA A 286 7.72 14.73 9.86
C ALA A 286 6.75 14.76 8.66
N GLU A 287 7.04 13.99 7.60
CA GLU A 287 6.11 13.81 6.48
C GLU A 287 4.79 13.13 6.93
N HIS A 288 3.68 13.49 6.31
CA HIS A 288 2.33 13.09 6.70
C HIS A 288 1.92 11.70 6.15
N GLY A 289 0.96 11.03 6.79
CA GLY A 289 0.36 9.79 6.29
C GLY A 289 1.26 8.54 6.36
N MET A 290 2.24 8.52 7.27
CA MET A 290 3.17 7.41 7.47
C MET A 290 3.00 6.75 8.85
N VAL A 291 3.66 5.61 9.07
CA VAL A 291 3.62 4.92 10.37
C VAL A 291 4.72 5.47 11.27
N ALA A 292 4.34 5.98 12.43
CA ALA A 292 5.26 6.57 13.40
C ALA A 292 5.31 5.76 14.71
N SER A 293 6.50 5.64 15.27
CA SER A 293 6.73 5.09 16.60
C SER A 293 7.87 5.84 17.30
N PHE A 294 8.00 5.69 18.61
CA PHE A 294 9.21 6.12 19.32
C PHE A 294 9.74 5.01 20.23
N ASP A 295 11.03 5.12 20.51
CA ASP A 295 11.79 4.18 21.33
C ASP A 295 12.36 4.91 22.55
N ILE A 296 12.39 4.22 23.69
CA ILE A 296 13.11 4.62 24.90
C ILE A 296 14.33 3.70 25.02
N GLY A 297 15.43 4.15 24.41
CA GLY A 297 16.66 3.39 24.23
C GLY A 297 16.42 2.01 23.62
N LEU A 298 17.13 1.01 24.12
CA LEU A 298 16.87 -0.39 23.75
C LEU A 298 15.89 -1.08 24.72
N TRP A 299 15.42 -0.36 25.72
CA TRP A 299 14.60 -0.89 26.81
C TRP A 299 13.12 -1.02 26.41
N LYS A 300 12.57 -0.03 25.71
CA LYS A 300 11.22 -0.08 25.13
C LYS A 300 11.26 0.39 23.69
N LEU A 301 10.80 -0.46 22.79
CA LEU A 301 10.84 -0.23 21.35
C LEU A 301 9.42 -0.19 20.77
N GLY A 302 9.24 0.57 19.70
CA GLY A 302 8.05 0.58 18.87
C GLY A 302 6.82 1.13 19.58
N ILE A 303 6.97 2.08 20.50
CA ILE A 303 5.83 2.71 21.17
C ILE A 303 5.06 3.50 20.10
N PRO A 304 3.79 3.17 19.82
CA PRO A 304 3.07 3.73 18.68
C PRO A 304 2.81 5.23 18.87
N MET A 305 2.86 5.97 17.77
CA MET A 305 2.48 7.38 17.71
C MET A 305 1.28 7.55 16.78
N LEU A 306 0.39 8.48 17.11
CA LEU A 306 -0.78 8.82 16.30
C LEU A 306 -0.55 10.15 15.58
N GLU A 307 -0.87 10.21 14.29
CA GLU A 307 -0.90 11.46 13.54
C GLU A 307 -2.10 12.31 13.98
N THR A 308 -1.83 13.39 14.71
CA THR A 308 -2.86 14.28 15.30
C THR A 308 -3.26 15.41 14.35
N SER A 309 -2.35 15.79 13.47
CA SER A 309 -2.57 16.68 12.32
C SER A 309 -1.55 16.30 11.23
N PRO A 310 -1.77 16.67 9.95
CA PRO A 310 -0.84 16.31 8.88
C PRO A 310 0.62 16.64 9.24
N GLY A 311 1.46 15.59 9.32
CA GLY A 311 2.89 15.68 9.64
C GLY A 311 3.25 15.75 11.13
N ARG A 312 2.27 15.84 12.03
CA ARG A 312 2.48 15.87 13.49
C ARG A 312 2.01 14.60 14.15
N TYR A 313 2.95 13.85 14.69
CA TYR A 313 2.72 12.59 15.39
C TYR A 313 2.92 12.76 16.88
N THR A 314 2.06 12.16 17.71
CA THR A 314 2.18 12.16 19.18
C THR A 314 2.03 10.75 19.71
N GLY A 315 2.97 10.34 20.56
CA GLY A 315 2.92 9.09 21.31
C GLY A 315 3.14 9.34 22.79
N SER A 316 2.64 8.44 23.62
CA SER A 316 2.85 8.50 25.06
C SER A 316 3.15 7.12 25.63
N TYR A 317 3.94 7.10 26.71
CA TYR A 317 4.24 5.91 27.47
C TYR A 317 3.94 6.14 28.95
N HIS A 318 3.09 5.29 29.52
CA HIS A 318 2.79 5.30 30.95
C HIS A 318 3.78 4.39 31.67
N VAL A 319 4.57 4.97 32.58
CA VAL A 319 5.56 4.23 33.37
C VAL A 319 4.85 3.26 34.32
N GLN A 320 5.20 1.98 34.22
CA GLN A 320 4.60 0.87 34.96
C GLN A 320 5.34 0.62 36.29
N TYR A 321 4.69 -0.14 37.17
CA TYR A 321 5.20 -0.45 38.51
C TYR A 321 6.61 -1.09 38.52
N ASN A 322 6.96 -1.88 37.49
CA ASN A 322 8.24 -2.57 37.37
C ASN A 322 9.18 -1.94 36.33
N ASP A 323 8.87 -0.75 35.84
CA ASP A 323 9.73 -0.09 34.85
C ASP A 323 10.95 0.51 35.54
N GLU A 324 12.11 -0.13 35.32
CA GLU A 324 13.39 0.27 35.89
C GLU A 324 14.43 0.38 34.77
N THR A 325 14.91 1.60 34.54
CA THR A 325 15.93 1.90 33.52
C THR A 325 16.63 3.20 33.83
N ALA A 326 17.86 3.39 33.35
CA ALA A 326 18.63 4.61 33.57
C ALA A 326 19.22 5.14 32.27
N ASP A 327 19.27 6.47 32.15
CA ASP A 327 19.97 7.21 31.09
C ASP A 327 19.63 6.77 29.66
N GLN A 328 18.36 6.48 29.39
CA GLN A 328 17.92 6.05 28.06
C GLN A 328 17.71 7.24 27.12
N PRO A 329 18.22 7.19 25.88
CA PRO A 329 17.87 8.17 24.85
C PRO A 329 16.44 7.94 24.34
N ILE A 330 15.87 8.95 23.69
CA ILE A 330 14.59 8.81 22.99
C ILE A 330 14.84 8.97 21.50
N ALA A 331 14.24 8.11 20.69
CA ALA A 331 14.28 8.20 19.25
C ALA A 331 12.90 8.09 18.64
N GLY A 332 12.53 9.03 17.76
CA GLY A 332 11.36 8.90 16.90
C GLY A 332 11.74 8.16 15.63
N LYS A 333 10.85 7.28 15.17
CA LYS A 333 10.99 6.48 13.96
C LYS A 333 9.77 6.69 13.07
N LEU A 334 10.03 6.96 11.78
CA LEU A 334 8.99 7.10 10.77
C LEU A 334 9.23 6.07 9.67
N THR A 335 8.20 5.31 9.31
CA THR A 335 8.27 4.23 8.34
C THR A 335 7.28 4.47 7.21
N ASN A 336 7.77 4.45 5.96
CA ASN A 336 6.90 4.57 4.78
C ASN A 336 6.18 3.25 4.46
N ARG A 337 5.26 3.30 3.48
CA ARG A 337 4.52 2.13 2.98
C ARG A 337 5.38 0.99 2.43
N HIS A 338 6.65 1.27 2.11
CA HIS A 338 7.61 0.29 1.59
C HIS A 338 8.46 -0.33 2.71
N GLY A 339 8.22 0.01 3.97
CA GLY A 339 8.94 -0.53 5.13
C GLY A 339 10.27 0.17 5.43
N ILE A 340 10.64 1.18 4.66
CA ILE A 340 11.87 1.96 4.89
C ILE A 340 11.62 2.96 6.00
N SER A 341 12.58 3.04 6.91
CA SER A 341 12.45 3.82 8.13
C SER A 341 13.56 4.85 8.26
N SER A 342 13.19 6.04 8.74
CA SER A 342 14.11 7.05 9.28
C SER A 342 14.02 7.06 10.80
N VAL A 343 15.11 7.42 11.46
CA VAL A 343 15.17 7.56 12.91
C VAL A 343 15.83 8.89 13.26
N LYS A 344 15.27 9.63 14.23
CA LYS A 344 15.85 10.86 14.77
C LYS A 344 15.78 10.86 16.29
N PHE A 345 16.88 11.23 16.94
CA PHE A 345 16.99 11.30 18.39
C PHE A 345 16.52 12.64 18.94
N VAL A 346 15.94 12.63 20.14
CA VAL A 346 15.84 13.82 20.98
C VAL A 346 17.26 14.20 21.41
N GLU A 347 17.70 15.42 21.13
CA GLU A 347 19.12 15.78 21.12
C GLU A 347 19.83 15.64 22.48
N THR A 348 19.18 16.08 23.57
CA THR A 348 19.86 16.25 24.87
C THR A 348 19.21 15.51 26.02
N THR A 349 17.89 15.31 25.99
CA THR A 349 17.16 14.73 27.12
C THR A 349 17.36 13.23 27.23
N ARG A 350 17.54 12.75 28.46
CA ARG A 350 17.65 11.34 28.82
C ARG A 350 16.56 10.96 29.80
N ILE A 351 16.13 9.70 29.78
CA ILE A 351 15.08 9.19 30.66
C ILE A 351 15.64 8.14 31.61
N THR A 352 15.28 8.30 32.89
CA THR A 352 15.44 7.28 33.92
C THR A 352 14.05 6.94 34.49
N CYS A 353 13.70 5.66 34.55
CA CYS A 353 12.51 5.20 35.26
C CYS A 353 12.94 4.48 36.54
N LYS A 354 12.40 4.88 37.69
CA LYS A 354 12.65 4.26 39.00
C LYS A 354 11.39 3.53 39.44
N GLY A 355 11.30 2.24 39.10
CA GLY A 355 10.18 1.38 39.48
C GLY A 355 10.04 1.18 41.00
N LYS A 356 8.90 0.62 41.40
CA LYS A 356 8.50 0.17 42.76
C LYS A 356 7.96 1.21 43.74
N TYR A 357 8.66 2.31 44.02
CA TYR A 357 8.21 3.27 45.05
C TYR A 357 8.56 4.71 44.70
N LEU A 358 7.75 5.65 45.19
CA LEU A 358 8.16 7.05 45.26
C LEU A 358 9.29 7.23 46.31
N PRO A 359 10.09 8.30 46.23
CA PRO A 359 11.02 8.66 47.30
C PRO A 359 10.27 8.88 48.62
N ALA A 360 10.79 8.31 49.70
CA ALA A 360 10.23 8.55 51.04
C ALA A 360 10.41 10.02 51.43
N PRO A 361 9.41 10.66 52.07
CA PRO A 361 9.57 11.99 52.65
C PRO A 361 10.75 12.02 53.63
N VAL A 362 11.56 13.07 53.55
CA VAL A 362 12.75 13.24 54.40
C VAL A 362 12.59 14.43 55.33
N GLN A 363 13.47 14.53 56.33
CA GLN A 363 13.51 15.63 57.29
C GLN A 363 12.16 15.86 58.00
N LEU A 364 11.52 14.77 58.44
CA LEU A 364 10.33 14.86 59.29
C LEU A 364 10.72 15.49 60.64
N ASN A 365 10.18 16.67 60.91
CA ASN A 365 10.38 17.43 62.14
C ASN A 365 9.04 17.74 62.79
N GLY A 366 9.06 17.99 64.10
CA GLY A 366 7.86 18.37 64.81
C GLY A 366 8.12 18.95 66.19
N SER A 367 7.18 19.78 66.64
CA SER A 367 7.23 20.41 67.96
C SER A 367 5.83 20.60 68.53
N VAL A 368 5.73 20.55 69.87
CA VAL A 368 4.51 20.88 70.61
C VAL A 368 4.39 22.41 70.66
N ARG A 369 3.22 22.94 70.32
CA ARG A 369 2.94 24.38 70.45
C ARG A 369 2.73 24.72 71.93
N ALA A 370 3.49 25.70 72.41
CA ALA A 370 3.48 26.12 73.83
C ALA A 370 2.06 26.45 74.32
N GLY A 371 1.71 25.94 75.51
CA GLY A 371 0.39 26.17 76.13
C GLY A 371 -0.78 25.47 75.43
N THR A 372 -0.54 24.54 74.51
CA THR A 372 -1.57 23.80 73.77
C THR A 372 -1.27 22.30 73.70
N GLN A 373 -2.23 21.51 73.23
CA GLN A 373 -2.07 20.10 72.89
C GLN A 373 -1.92 19.88 71.37
N GLU A 374 -1.37 20.88 70.67
CA GLU A 374 -1.16 20.84 69.22
C GLU A 374 0.30 20.51 68.88
N ILE A 375 0.49 19.56 67.96
CA ILE A 375 1.79 19.17 67.42
C ILE A 375 1.88 19.67 65.98
N SER A 376 2.86 20.50 65.68
CA SER A 376 3.14 20.94 64.30
C SER A 376 4.20 20.06 63.67
N LEU A 377 3.89 19.45 62.53
CA LEU A 377 4.79 18.60 61.74
C LEU A 377 5.16 19.27 60.43
N THR A 378 6.41 19.09 59.99
CA THR A 378 6.90 19.48 58.67
C THR A 378 7.82 18.42 58.09
N TRP A 379 7.87 18.29 56.77
CA TRP A 379 8.76 17.38 56.05
C TRP A 379 9.17 17.97 54.70
N GLN A 380 10.03 17.26 53.95
CA GLN A 380 10.44 17.61 52.60
C GLN A 380 10.11 16.51 51.59
N ASP A 381 9.68 16.95 50.40
CA ASP A 381 9.57 16.12 49.21
C ASP A 381 10.68 16.51 48.23
N THR A 382 11.70 15.67 48.14
CA THR A 382 12.95 15.95 47.43
C THR A 382 12.75 15.99 45.91
N GLU A 383 11.89 15.11 45.36
CA GLU A 383 11.72 14.96 43.91
C GLU A 383 10.40 15.57 43.39
N LYS A 384 9.55 16.09 44.28
CA LYS A 384 8.29 16.78 43.95
C LYS A 384 7.34 15.94 43.10
N GLN A 385 7.31 14.64 43.36
CA GLN A 385 6.49 13.67 42.63
C GLN A 385 5.25 13.24 43.41
N ALA A 386 5.09 13.72 44.65
CA ALA A 386 3.94 13.41 45.48
C ALA A 386 2.83 14.44 45.26
N ASP A 387 1.61 13.95 45.03
CA ASP A 387 0.40 14.78 44.97
C ASP A 387 -0.25 14.92 46.36
N GLN A 388 -0.02 13.94 47.24
CA GLN A 388 -0.48 13.97 48.63
C GLN A 388 0.44 13.19 49.58
N PHE A 389 0.32 13.49 50.87
CA PHE A 389 1.04 12.85 51.97
C PHE A 389 0.05 12.29 53.00
N MET A 390 0.19 11.02 53.31
CA MET A 390 -0.56 10.35 54.36
C MET A 390 0.22 10.41 55.67
N VAL A 391 -0.39 11.02 56.68
CA VAL A 391 0.17 11.15 58.02
C VAL A 391 -0.30 9.98 58.87
N PHE A 392 0.63 9.21 59.41
CA PHE A 392 0.36 8.11 60.33
C PHE A 392 0.91 8.42 61.72
N ARG A 393 0.21 7.97 62.75
CA ARG A 393 0.59 8.15 64.16
C ARG A 393 0.38 6.85 64.95
N ALA A 394 1.36 6.48 65.77
CA ALA A 394 1.25 5.49 66.83
C ALA A 394 1.36 6.20 68.19
N ASP A 395 0.53 5.80 69.16
CA ASP A 395 0.44 6.43 70.48
C ASP A 395 1.10 5.52 71.55
N ASN A 396 1.46 6.06 72.73
CA ASN A 396 2.12 5.29 73.81
C ASN A 396 1.42 3.96 74.15
N ASP A 397 0.09 3.94 74.11
CA ASP A 397 -0.70 2.78 74.51
C ASP A 397 -1.08 1.87 73.32
N ASN A 398 -0.78 2.30 72.08
CA ASN A 398 -1.02 1.52 70.87
C ASN A 398 0.12 1.71 69.85
N PRO A 399 1.03 0.71 69.72
CA PRO A 399 2.16 0.79 68.80
C PRO A 399 1.77 0.65 67.33
N LEU A 400 0.49 0.41 67.00
CA LEU A 400 0.02 0.34 65.61
C LEU A 400 -0.22 1.73 65.03
N TYR A 401 0.45 2.02 63.93
CA TYR A 401 0.25 3.25 63.17
C TYR A 401 -1.17 3.35 62.59
N GLN A 402 -1.86 4.44 62.91
CA GLN A 402 -3.16 4.78 62.36
C GLN A 402 -3.06 6.03 61.48
N LYS A 403 -3.77 6.03 60.35
CA LYS A 403 -3.84 7.21 59.48
C LYS A 403 -4.58 8.33 60.21
N ARG A 404 -3.96 9.51 60.30
CA ARG A 404 -4.55 10.73 60.88
C ARG A 404 -5.09 11.66 59.81
N ALA A 405 -4.33 11.85 58.73
CA ALA A 405 -4.71 12.76 57.66
C ALA A 405 -4.15 12.34 56.31
N ALA A 406 -4.71 12.92 55.25
CA ALA A 406 -4.08 13.05 53.95
C ALA A 406 -4.03 14.54 53.61
N VAL A 407 -2.85 15.07 53.31
CA VAL A 407 -2.63 16.50 53.04
C VAL A 407 -1.87 16.69 51.74
N SER A 408 -2.13 17.77 51.01
CA SER A 408 -1.42 18.09 49.75
C SER A 408 -0.12 18.88 49.98
N GLY A 409 0.04 19.49 51.14
CA GLY A 409 1.23 20.25 51.51
C GLY A 409 2.23 19.43 52.34
N THR A 410 3.40 20.02 52.62
CA THR A 410 4.48 19.38 53.39
C THR A 410 4.43 19.72 54.90
N SER A 411 3.23 19.92 55.43
CA SER A 411 3.02 20.21 56.85
C SER A 411 1.64 19.72 57.31
N TYR A 412 1.54 19.41 58.60
CA TYR A 412 0.30 19.01 59.25
C TYR A 412 0.32 19.46 60.72
N THR A 413 -0.83 19.88 61.24
CA THR A 413 -1.00 20.15 62.67
C THR A 413 -1.93 19.09 63.24
N ASP A 414 -1.42 18.31 64.20
CA ASP A 414 -2.19 17.30 64.92
C ASP A 414 -2.69 17.87 66.24
N THR A 415 -3.94 17.60 66.59
CA THR A 415 -4.51 17.95 67.91
C THR A 415 -4.64 16.69 68.74
N ILE A 416 -4.15 16.72 69.97
CA ILE A 416 -4.19 15.57 70.87
C ILE A 416 -5.44 15.69 71.76
N ASP A 417 -6.41 14.80 71.54
CA ASP A 417 -7.74 14.88 72.19
C ASP A 417 -7.82 14.12 73.53
N SER A 418 -6.74 13.45 73.96
CA SER A 418 -6.69 12.68 75.21
C SER A 418 -5.46 13.01 76.03
N ALA A 419 -5.68 13.34 77.30
CA ALA A 419 -4.61 13.60 78.27
C ALA A 419 -3.84 12.34 78.71
N GLU A 420 -4.26 11.15 78.27
CA GLU A 420 -3.55 9.88 78.50
C GLU A 420 -2.42 9.65 77.48
N ILE A 421 -2.46 10.36 76.35
CA ILE A 421 -1.43 10.29 75.33
C ILE A 421 -0.23 11.15 75.76
N THR A 422 0.91 10.50 76.01
CA THR A 422 2.14 11.14 76.49
C THR A 422 3.28 11.07 75.49
N THR A 423 3.23 10.11 74.57
CA THR A 423 4.16 10.03 73.43
C THR A 423 3.42 9.66 72.16
N CYS A 424 3.80 10.30 71.06
CA CYS A 424 3.32 10.01 69.72
C CYS A 424 4.50 9.78 68.79
N THR A 425 4.44 8.72 67.97
CA THR A 425 5.42 8.48 66.91
C THR A 425 4.73 8.66 65.56
N TYR A 426 5.32 9.50 64.69
CA TYR A 426 4.78 9.85 63.39
C TYR A 426 5.60 9.27 62.25
N GLN A 427 4.92 8.90 61.16
CA GLN A 427 5.50 8.57 59.87
C GLN A 427 4.68 9.18 58.74
N ILE A 428 5.36 9.57 57.67
CA ILE A 428 4.74 10.15 56.47
C ILE A 428 4.97 9.21 55.28
N ILE A 429 3.92 8.97 54.51
CA ILE A 429 3.98 8.23 53.25
C ILE A 429 3.53 9.17 52.13
N ALA A 430 4.36 9.35 51.11
CA ALA A 430 4.01 10.08 49.90
C ALA A 430 3.16 9.22 48.95
N GLN A 431 2.24 9.84 48.22
CA GLN A 431 1.44 9.19 47.18
C GLN A 431 1.21 10.12 46.00
N ASN A 432 1.28 9.59 44.78
CA ASN A 432 0.92 10.31 43.55
C ASN A 432 -0.52 9.97 43.09
N ASN A 433 -1.04 10.70 42.11
CA ASN A 433 -2.40 10.53 41.57
C ASN A 433 -2.63 9.15 40.93
N ALA A 434 -1.56 8.46 40.52
CA ALA A 434 -1.64 7.09 40.02
C ALA A 434 -1.76 6.03 41.14
N GLY A 435 -1.69 6.45 42.41
CA GLY A 435 -1.80 5.58 43.58
C GLY A 435 -0.48 4.99 44.05
N THR A 436 0.64 5.26 43.36
CA THR A 436 1.99 4.82 43.76
C THR A 436 2.38 5.47 45.07
N VAL A 437 2.88 4.68 46.02
CA VAL A 437 3.28 5.14 47.36
C VAL A 437 4.80 5.06 47.56
N SER A 438 5.31 5.86 48.50
CA SER A 438 6.68 5.71 49.00
C SER A 438 6.77 4.65 50.10
N LEU A 439 8.01 4.31 50.49
CA LEU A 439 8.24 3.76 51.83
C LEU A 439 7.91 4.84 52.90
N PRO A 440 7.62 4.44 54.16
CA PRO A 440 7.45 5.40 55.25
C PRO A 440 8.73 6.23 55.48
N SER A 441 8.56 7.48 55.90
CA SER A 441 9.66 8.29 56.42
C SER A 441 10.30 7.64 57.64
N GLU A 442 11.51 8.09 57.98
CA GLU A 442 12.08 7.83 59.31
C GLU A 442 11.07 8.28 60.39
N PRO A 443 10.86 7.46 61.44
CA PRO A 443 9.86 7.76 62.46
C PRO A 443 10.31 8.92 63.35
N LEU A 444 9.38 9.81 63.68
CA LEU A 444 9.60 10.91 64.61
C LEU A 444 8.77 10.70 65.88
N THR A 445 9.44 10.46 67.01
CA THR A 445 8.79 10.37 68.33
C THR A 445 8.82 11.72 69.03
N ILE A 446 7.66 12.16 69.49
CA ILE A 446 7.46 13.40 70.24
C ILE A 446 6.88 13.06 71.61
N THR A 447 7.51 13.56 72.66
CA THR A 447 7.00 13.48 74.03
C THR A 447 6.24 14.75 74.37
N ILE A 448 5.03 14.59 74.88
CA ILE A 448 4.15 15.69 75.28
C ILE A 448 4.36 15.91 76.78
N THR A 449 5.14 16.92 77.13
CA THR A 449 5.32 17.32 78.53
C THR A 449 4.06 18.07 78.98
N LYS A 450 3.40 17.60 80.03
CA LYS A 450 2.37 18.38 80.72
C LYS A 450 3.06 19.52 81.47
N GLU A 451 2.75 20.76 81.13
CA GLU A 451 3.01 21.91 82.01
C GLU A 451 1.99 21.97 83.15
#